data_AF-A0A4R4NHW3-F1
#
_entry.id   AF-A0A4R4NHW3-F1
#
_cell.length_a   1.000
_cell.length_b   1.000
_cell.length_c   1.000
_cell.angle_alpha   90.00
_cell.angle_beta   90.00
_cell.angle_gamma   90.00
#
_symmetry.space_group_name_H-M   'P 1'
#
loop_
_entity.id
_entity.type
_entity.pdbx_description
1 polymer ?
#
loop_
_entity_poly.entity_id
_entity_poly.type
_entity_poly.pdbx_seq_one_letter_code
_entity_poly.pdbx_strand_id
1 'polypeptide(L)' 'MRRVLILGGTAEARALAAELAGELAGGGTYTVSSLAGRVTNPRLP' A
#
# COMPACT_ATOMS: atom_id res chain seq x y z
N MET A 1 -4.01 15.97 6.11
CA MET A 1 -3.28 15.24 5.05
C MET A 1 -2.29 14.30 5.71
N ARG A 2 -2.54 12.99 5.68
CA ARG A 2 -1.66 11.97 6.28
C ARG A 2 -0.94 11.21 5.17
N ARG A 3 0.36 10.97 5.30
CA ARG A 3 1.16 10.22 4.32
C ARG A 3 1.65 8.93 4.96
N VAL A 4 1.47 7.81 4.28
CA VAL A 4 1.84 6.47 4.78
C VAL A 4 2.74 5.80 3.76
N LEU A 5 3.88 5.29 4.24
CA LEU A 5 4.76 4.40 3.49
C LEU A 5 4.56 2.98 3.98
N ILE A 6 4.21 2.07 3.08
CA ILE A 6 4.09 0.64 3.34
C ILE A 6 5.34 -0.03 2.80
N LEU A 7 6.08 -0.70 3.67
CA LEU A 7 7.17 -1.59 3.26
C LEU A 7 6.53 -2.95 2.93
N GLY A 8 6.40 -3.19 1.63
CA GLY A 8 5.72 -4.34 1.07
C GLY A 8 6.64 -5.51 0.76
N GLY A 9 6.12 -6.42 -0.06
CA GLY A 9 6.75 -7.71 -0.34
C GLY A 9 6.01 -8.90 0.24
N THR A 10 4.96 -8.65 1.03
CA THR A 10 4.08 -9.68 1.58
C THR A 10 2.63 -9.48 1.14
N ALA A 11 1.81 -10.51 1.31
CA ALA A 11 0.38 -10.44 0.99
C ALA A 11 -0.37 -9.49 1.95
N GLU A 12 0.04 -9.46 3.22
CA GLU A 12 -0.50 -8.61 4.28
C GLU A 12 -0.28 -7.13 3.95
N ALA A 13 0.93 -6.77 3.50
CA ALA A 13 1.22 -5.40 3.09
C ALA A 13 0.36 -4.95 1.91
N ARG A 14 0.04 -5.86 0.97
CA ARG A 14 -0.90 -5.58 -0.13
C ARG A 14 -2.33 -5.40 0.37
N ALA A 15 -2.79 -6.26 1.28
CA ALA A 15 -4.12 -6.15 1.87
C ALA A 15 -4.29 -4.81 2.61
N LEU A 16 -3.31 -4.45 3.44
CA LEU A 16 -3.27 -3.15 4.11
C LEU A 16 -3.29 -1.97 3.13
N ALA A 17 -2.54 -2.07 2.02
CA ALA A 17 -2.56 -1.05 0.98
C ALA A 17 -3.94 -0.90 0.32
N ALA A 18 -4.67 -2.01 0.12
CA ALA A 18 -6.02 -1.99 -0.43
C ALA A 18 -7.03 -1.34 0.54
N GLU A 19 -6.96 -1.66 1.82
CA GLU A 19 -7.81 -1.04 2.86
C GLU A 19 -7.56 0.48 2.94
N LEU A 20 -6.29 0.89 2.93
CA LEU A 20 -5.90 2.30 2.96
C LEU A 20 -6.30 3.06 1.68
N ALA A 21 -6.29 2.39 0.52
CA ALA A 21 -6.73 2.95 -0.75
C ALA A 21 -8.26 2.98 -0.92
N GLY A 22 -8.99 2.12 -0.20
CA GLY A 22 -10.44 2.07 -0.18
C GLY A 22 -11.05 2.97 0.90
N GLU A 23 -11.23 2.41 2.10
CA GLU A 23 -12.02 3.01 3.19
C GLU A 23 -11.45 4.34 3.69
N LEU A 24 -10.13 4.49 3.65
CA LEU A 24 -9.43 5.68 4.17
C LEU A 24 -9.11 6.73 3.10
N ALA A 25 -9.40 6.47 1.82
CA ALA A 25 -9.18 7.43 0.75
C ALA A 25 -10.07 8.68 0.86
N GLY A 26 -11.27 8.54 1.45
CA GLY A 26 -12.13 9.69 1.76
C GLY A 26 -11.56 10.64 2.83
N GLY A 27 -10.56 10.20 3.61
CA GLY A 27 -10.01 10.94 4.75
C GLY A 27 -8.73 11.75 4.46
N GLY A 28 -8.29 11.88 3.20
CA GLY A 28 -7.07 12.61 2.86
C GLY A 28 -5.77 11.89 3.27
N THR A 29 -5.80 10.55 3.22
CA THR A 29 -4.62 9.69 3.40
C THR A 29 -4.00 9.36 2.05
N TYR A 30 -2.70 9.60 1.91
CA TYR A 30 -1.92 9.28 0.72
C TYR A 30 -0.96 8.13 1.03
N THR A 31 -1.07 7.04 0.27
CA THR A 31 -0.35 5.79 0.52
C THR A 31 0.68 5.53 -0.59
N VAL A 32 1.89 5.12 -0.19
CA VAL A 32 2.96 4.66 -1.09
C VAL A 32 3.39 3.27 -0.65
N SER A 33 3.47 2.33 -1.59
CA SER A 33 4.00 0.98 -1.34
C SER A 33 5.40 0.82 -1.95
N SER A 34 6.37 0.37 -1.14
CA SER A 34 7.73 0.06 -1.56
C SER A 34 7.98 -1.44 -1.53
N LEU A 35 8.44 -2.03 -2.64
CA LEU A 35 8.62 -3.48 -2.80
C LEU A 35 10.09 -3.95 -2.78
N ALA A 36 11.01 -3.04 -2.45
CA ALA A 36 12.45 -3.30 -2.34
C ALA A 36 13.13 -3.97 -3.56
N GLY A 37 12.48 -3.97 -4.74
CA GLY A 37 13.01 -4.55 -5.98
C GLY A 37 13.10 -6.07 -6.03
N ARG A 38 12.51 -6.80 -5.07
CA ARG A 38 12.59 -8.27 -4.99
C ARG A 38 11.29 -9.00 -5.35
N VAL A 39 10.20 -8.25 -5.57
CA VAL A 39 8.88 -8.80 -5.90
C VAL A 39 8.76 -8.94 -7.42
N THR A 40 8.84 -10.16 -7.91
CA THR A 40 8.60 -10.46 -9.32
C THR A 40 7.10 -10.37 -9.61
N ASN A 41 6.72 -9.56 -10.62
CA ASN A 41 5.34 -9.30 -11.04
C ASN A 41 4.39 -8.83 -9.91
N PRO A 42 4.59 -7.60 -9.40
CA PRO A 42 3.82 -7.09 -8.28
C PRO A 42 2.35 -6.89 -8.64
N ARG A 43 1.46 -7.50 -7.84
CA ARG A 43 0.03 -7.23 -7.90
C ARG A 43 -0.26 -6.00 -7.08
N LEU A 44 -0.56 -4.89 -7.75
CA LEU A 44 -1.04 -3.68 -7.09
C LEU A 44 -2.47 -3.89 -6.57
N PRO A 45 -2.84 -3.26 -5.43
CA PRO A 45 -4.21 -3.19 -4.96
C PRO A 45 -5.11 -2.38 -5.91
#